data_AF-A0A847Y6A3-F1
#
_entry.id   AF-A0A847Y6A3-F1
#
_cell.length_a   1.000
_cell.length_b   1.000
_cell.length_c   1.000
_cell.angle_alpha   90.00
_cell.angle_beta   90.00
_cell.angle_gamma   90.00
#
_symmetry.space_group_name_H-M   'P 1'
#
loop_
_entity.id
_entity.type
_entity.pdbx_description
1 polymer ?
#
loop_
_entity_poly.entity_id
_entity_poly.type
_entity_poly.pdbx_seq_one_letter_code
_entity_poly.pdbx_strand_id
1 'polypeptide(L)'
;MFDIKKILFYFKKNFSKKDFILFIIIGGLFLLTRLVNLEKLPVFCDEGIYIRWAKVAWHDATWRFISLTDGRQPLQTWATIPFLKLFPNDALLAGRLFSVTSGLITLLGIFCLLYYLFDKKTAWTGAFLYVITPYFIFYDRIALADSAVNAGFVWILFFSILLVRTMRLDVAIIFGLISGLALLAKSSVKMFLSLAVLAPIIVWTKNFKKSFLRLLNFLLVFTGVAALALIIYNVQRLSPFMHYIDQKNTTFVMTVPELLKNPFAVFSHNLKTIPLYICGEMGWLIPFLGLLGLWRLSKKNFALASYLFLWILLPFMAIAFFSKVLFPRYLIFIGNLLMILSAYFLSHLRNKKTRIVFFAFIIAVSVYYNYGIIVDPTKLAFPPIDRGQYIEGETAGWGAREIMEYSRERSNEKPVIILAEGNFGLIADVLDVFIKPGDKISIRGYWPLDVEALYKNQADIGNSHVYVVFSQRKTFPEFWPIKLIKKYEKPGGKTAFYLFELQPK
;
A
#
# COMPACT_ATOMS: atom_id res chain seq x y z
N MET A 1 20.42 30.89 -1.55
CA MET A 1 21.65 30.17 -1.98
C MET A 1 21.73 28.83 -1.26
N PHE A 2 21.79 27.75 -2.04
CA PHE A 2 22.12 26.42 -1.53
C PHE A 2 23.59 26.41 -1.07
N ASP A 3 23.85 25.94 0.15
CA ASP A 3 25.21 25.88 0.71
C ASP A 3 25.40 24.53 1.41
N ILE A 4 26.18 23.66 0.76
CA ILE A 4 26.45 22.31 1.25
C ILE A 4 27.19 22.33 2.60
N LYS A 5 28.00 23.37 2.89
CA LYS A 5 28.69 23.50 4.17
C LYS A 5 27.70 23.73 5.30
N LYS A 6 26.64 24.50 5.08
CA LYS A 6 25.56 24.69 6.07
C LYS A 6 24.80 23.40 6.35
N ILE A 7 24.55 22.58 5.32
CA ILE A 7 23.92 21.26 5.48
C ILE A 7 24.83 20.34 6.32
N LEU A 8 26.10 20.21 5.94
CA LEU A 8 27.06 19.39 6.66
C LEU A 8 27.25 19.87 8.11
N PHE A 9 27.30 21.19 8.33
CA PHE A 9 27.38 21.77 9.67
C PHE A 9 26.12 21.47 10.49
N TYR A 10 24.93 21.58 9.89
CA TYR A 10 23.68 21.18 10.55
C TYR A 10 23.73 19.72 11.00
N PHE A 11 24.15 18.80 10.12
CA PHE A 11 24.25 17.38 10.49
C PHE A 11 25.31 17.14 11.57
N LYS A 12 26.51 17.73 11.46
CA LYS A 12 27.55 17.61 12.49
C LYS A 12 27.12 18.18 13.85
N LYS A 13 26.34 19.26 13.84
CA LYS A 13 25.84 19.91 15.06
C LYS A 13 24.73 19.11 15.72
N ASN A 14 23.83 18.52 14.93
CA ASN A 14 22.62 17.88 15.46
C ASN A 14 22.76 16.36 15.63
N PHE A 15 23.70 15.70 14.93
CA PHE A 15 23.85 14.24 14.94
C PHE A 15 25.27 13.82 15.32
N SER A 16 25.35 12.85 16.22
CA SER A 16 26.59 12.24 16.71
C SER A 16 26.99 11.04 15.86
N LYS A 17 28.21 10.53 16.01
CA LYS A 17 28.65 9.26 15.38
C LYS A 17 27.70 8.09 15.71
N LYS A 18 27.15 8.04 16.94
CA LYS A 18 26.17 7.04 17.36
C LYS A 18 24.86 7.14 16.57
N ASP A 19 24.44 8.35 16.22
CA ASP A 19 23.24 8.57 15.42
C ASP A 19 23.43 8.06 13.97
N PHE A 20 24.62 8.23 13.40
CA PHE A 20 24.94 7.65 12.09
C PHE A 20 24.90 6.12 12.11
N ILE A 21 25.44 5.49 13.16
CA ILE A 21 25.34 4.04 13.34
C ILE A 21 23.87 3.61 13.48
N LEU A 22 23.05 4.36 14.22
CA LEU A 22 21.62 4.08 14.33
C LEU A 22 20.88 4.20 12.99
N PHE A 23 21.25 5.16 12.13
CA PHE A 23 20.69 5.23 10.77
C PHE A 23 21.03 3.97 9.96
N ILE A 24 22.28 3.50 10.03
CA ILE A 24 22.70 2.28 9.35
C ILE A 24 21.96 1.06 9.90
N ILE A 25 21.83 0.94 11.24
CA ILE A 25 21.13 -0.18 11.88
C ILE A 25 19.64 -0.18 11.50
N ILE A 26 18.96 0.96 11.63
CA ILE A 26 17.53 1.08 11.30
C ILE A 26 17.28 0.89 9.81
N GLY A 27 18.13 1.47 8.95
CA GLY A 27 18.06 1.27 7.50
C GLY A 27 18.32 -0.18 7.11
N GLY A 28 19.32 -0.82 7.71
CA GLY A 28 19.62 -2.24 7.53
C GLY A 28 18.46 -3.13 7.98
N LEU A 29 17.91 -2.90 9.18
CA LEU A 29 16.72 -3.61 9.69
C LEU A 29 15.50 -3.40 8.79
N PHE A 30 15.29 -2.19 8.28
CA PHE A 30 14.23 -1.91 7.31
C PHE A 30 14.42 -2.77 6.05
N LEU A 31 15.59 -2.72 5.42
CA LEU A 31 15.86 -3.51 4.21
C LEU A 31 15.76 -5.03 4.47
N LEU A 32 16.29 -5.52 5.59
CA LEU A 32 16.18 -6.94 5.97
C LEU A 32 14.72 -7.38 6.10
N THR A 33 13.91 -6.62 6.86
CA THR A 33 12.51 -6.95 7.09
C THR A 33 11.63 -6.79 5.84
N ARG A 34 12.05 -6.00 4.84
CA ARG A 34 11.29 -5.79 3.60
C ARG A 34 11.78 -6.63 2.42
N LEU A 35 13.05 -7.03 2.37
CA LEU A 35 13.61 -7.74 1.21
C LEU A 35 13.81 -9.24 1.43
N VAL A 36 14.07 -9.69 2.66
CA VAL A 36 14.26 -11.12 2.92
C VAL A 36 12.95 -11.89 2.64
N ASN A 37 13.04 -12.96 1.85
CA ASN A 37 11.90 -13.79 1.42
C ASN A 37 10.76 -12.98 0.78
N LEU A 38 11.07 -11.86 0.11
CA LEU A 38 10.06 -10.97 -0.44
C LEU A 38 9.07 -11.69 -1.34
N GLU A 39 9.56 -12.63 -2.14
CA GLU A 39 8.79 -13.46 -3.08
C GLU A 39 8.11 -14.70 -2.49
N LYS A 40 8.25 -14.96 -1.18
CA LYS A 40 7.62 -16.12 -0.51
C LYS A 40 6.11 -15.92 -0.29
N LEU A 41 5.67 -14.67 -0.15
CA LEU A 41 4.25 -14.32 -0.18
C LEU A 41 3.70 -14.62 -1.58
N PRO A 42 2.60 -15.38 -1.72
CA PRO A 42 1.99 -15.67 -3.02
C PRO A 42 1.63 -14.35 -3.72
N VAL A 43 1.66 -14.35 -5.05
CA VAL A 43 1.27 -13.16 -5.83
C VAL A 43 -0.20 -12.90 -5.60
N PHE A 44 -0.54 -11.71 -5.13
CA PHE A 44 -1.92 -11.29 -5.03
C PHE A 44 -2.44 -10.82 -6.40
N CYS A 45 -3.70 -11.09 -6.73
CA CYS A 45 -4.26 -10.78 -8.06
C CYS A 45 -4.05 -9.32 -8.48
N ASP A 46 -4.22 -8.35 -7.56
CA ASP A 46 -4.00 -6.93 -7.88
C ASP A 46 -2.52 -6.64 -8.17
N GLU A 47 -1.57 -7.36 -7.56
CA GLU A 47 -0.15 -7.25 -7.94
C GLU A 47 0.04 -7.66 -9.41
N GLY A 48 -0.65 -8.73 -9.85
CA GLY A 48 -0.67 -9.16 -11.24
C GLY A 48 -1.14 -8.06 -12.19
N ILE A 49 -2.27 -7.42 -11.88
CA ILE A 49 -2.82 -6.30 -12.66
C ILE A 49 -1.79 -5.17 -12.75
N TYR A 50 -1.26 -4.73 -11.61
CA TYR A 50 -0.40 -3.56 -11.53
C TYR A 50 0.96 -3.79 -12.21
N ILE A 51 1.54 -4.98 -12.06
CA ILE A 51 2.78 -5.35 -12.73
C ILE A 51 2.54 -5.46 -14.25
N ARG A 52 1.45 -6.08 -14.69
CA ARG A 52 1.10 -6.16 -16.11
C ARG A 52 0.91 -4.78 -16.73
N TRP A 53 0.17 -3.88 -16.06
CA TRP A 53 0.03 -2.50 -16.52
C TRP A 53 1.37 -1.80 -16.65
N ALA A 54 2.27 -1.98 -15.70
CA ALA A 54 3.61 -1.41 -15.76
C ALA A 54 4.43 -2.00 -16.93
N LYS A 55 4.32 -3.31 -17.21
CA LYS A 55 4.94 -3.93 -18.40
C LYS A 55 4.39 -3.34 -19.70
N VAL A 56 3.07 -3.20 -19.83
CA VAL A 56 2.44 -2.62 -21.03
C VAL A 56 2.84 -1.16 -21.20
N ALA A 57 2.72 -0.34 -20.15
CA ALA A 57 3.10 1.08 -20.16
C ALA A 57 4.60 1.31 -20.41
N TRP A 58 5.45 0.33 -20.05
CA TRP A 58 6.87 0.37 -20.35
C TRP A 58 7.13 0.18 -21.85
N HIS A 59 6.51 -0.81 -22.49
CA HIS A 59 6.76 -1.14 -23.89
C HIS A 59 5.98 -0.26 -24.88
N ASP A 60 4.86 0.32 -24.45
CA ASP A 60 4.06 1.23 -25.26
C ASP A 60 3.71 2.51 -24.49
N ALA A 61 4.24 3.63 -24.97
CA ALA A 61 4.04 4.94 -24.37
C ALA A 61 2.58 5.42 -24.43
N THR A 62 1.78 4.94 -25.38
CA THR A 62 0.35 5.30 -25.48
C THR A 62 -0.46 4.73 -24.31
N TRP A 63 0.03 3.63 -23.72
CA TRP A 63 -0.58 2.95 -22.57
C TRP A 63 -0.02 3.40 -21.22
N ARG A 64 0.70 4.53 -21.14
CA ARG A 64 1.17 5.05 -19.83
C ARG A 64 0.05 5.28 -18.82
N PHE A 65 -1.17 5.52 -19.29
CA PHE A 65 -2.35 5.70 -18.44
C PHE A 65 -3.28 4.48 -18.41
N ILE A 66 -2.78 3.28 -18.74
CA ILE A 66 -3.58 2.04 -18.80
C ILE A 66 -4.35 1.76 -17.51
N SER A 67 -3.81 2.11 -16.33
CA SER A 67 -4.50 1.90 -15.06
C SER A 67 -5.84 2.67 -14.95
N LEU A 68 -6.00 3.75 -15.72
CA LEU A 68 -7.25 4.50 -15.77
C LEU A 68 -8.37 3.75 -16.46
N THR A 69 -8.08 2.71 -17.27
CA THR A 69 -9.14 1.85 -17.83
C THR A 69 -9.91 1.08 -16.75
N ASP A 70 -9.37 0.99 -15.53
CA ASP A 70 -10.04 0.45 -14.33
C ASP A 70 -10.24 1.52 -13.24
N GLY A 71 -10.08 2.80 -13.58
CA GLY A 71 -10.24 3.92 -12.64
C GLY A 71 -9.16 3.99 -11.55
N ARG A 72 -7.97 3.44 -11.78
CA ARG A 72 -6.82 3.49 -10.86
C ARG A 72 -5.80 4.55 -11.29
N GLN A 73 -5.35 5.37 -10.34
CA GLN A 73 -4.37 6.42 -10.61
C GLN A 73 -2.98 5.84 -10.97
N PRO A 74 -2.17 6.53 -11.79
CA PRO A 74 -1.06 5.89 -12.51
C PRO A 74 0.28 5.84 -11.77
N LEU A 75 0.42 6.42 -10.56
CA LEU A 75 1.72 6.52 -9.89
C LEU A 75 2.38 5.15 -9.70
N GLN A 76 1.62 4.15 -9.25
CA GLN A 76 2.15 2.81 -9.05
C GLN A 76 2.66 2.21 -10.37
N THR A 77 1.86 2.32 -11.43
CA THR A 77 2.22 1.86 -12.78
C THR A 77 3.54 2.50 -13.22
N TRP A 78 3.66 3.82 -13.11
CA TRP A 78 4.84 4.56 -13.55
C TRP A 78 6.07 4.26 -12.71
N ALA A 79 5.92 4.26 -11.39
CA ALA A 79 7.03 4.07 -10.47
C ALA A 79 7.53 2.62 -10.43
N THR A 80 6.76 1.66 -10.96
CA THR A 80 7.20 0.27 -11.15
C THR A 80 8.10 0.09 -12.38
N ILE A 81 7.95 0.93 -13.43
CA ILE A 81 8.70 0.79 -14.70
C ILE A 81 10.23 0.80 -14.51
N PRO A 82 10.84 1.71 -13.72
CA PRO A 82 12.28 1.67 -13.49
C PRO A 82 12.76 0.33 -12.90
N PHE A 83 11.98 -0.26 -11.99
CA PHE A 83 12.34 -1.55 -11.40
C PHE A 83 12.19 -2.70 -12.40
N LEU A 84 11.19 -2.66 -13.29
CA LEU A 84 11.07 -3.65 -14.37
C LEU A 84 12.27 -3.60 -15.34
N LYS A 85 12.83 -2.43 -15.58
CA LYS A 85 14.05 -2.28 -16.38
C LYS A 85 15.29 -2.82 -15.67
N LEU A 86 15.37 -2.66 -14.33
CA LEU A 86 16.49 -3.16 -13.53
C LEU A 86 16.41 -4.67 -13.29
N PHE A 87 15.21 -5.23 -13.19
CA PHE A 87 14.93 -6.64 -12.90
C PHE A 87 13.98 -7.25 -13.95
N PRO A 88 14.37 -7.30 -15.24
CA PRO A 88 13.47 -7.71 -16.32
C PRO A 88 13.05 -9.19 -16.23
N ASN A 89 13.84 -10.02 -15.54
CA ASN A 89 13.57 -11.45 -15.34
C ASN A 89 12.73 -11.75 -14.09
N ASP A 90 12.41 -10.73 -13.29
CA ASP A 90 11.71 -10.87 -12.02
C ASP A 90 10.75 -9.69 -11.80
N ALA A 91 9.62 -9.74 -12.51
CA ALA A 91 8.63 -8.68 -12.46
C ALA A 91 7.93 -8.59 -11.10
N LEU A 92 7.87 -9.69 -10.33
CA LEU A 92 7.31 -9.70 -8.98
C LEU A 92 8.17 -8.89 -8.03
N LEU A 93 9.48 -9.16 -8.02
CA LEU A 93 10.44 -8.36 -7.26
C LEU A 93 10.35 -6.89 -7.67
N ALA A 94 10.35 -6.60 -8.98
CA ALA A 94 10.24 -5.24 -9.48
C ALA A 94 8.99 -4.50 -8.98
N GLY A 95 7.82 -5.17 -9.02
CA GLY A 95 6.58 -4.64 -8.47
C GLY A 95 6.67 -4.38 -6.96
N ARG A 96 7.23 -5.32 -6.20
CA ARG A 96 7.33 -5.19 -4.72
C ARG A 96 8.34 -4.13 -4.29
N LEU A 97 9.40 -3.88 -5.08
CA LEU A 97 10.38 -2.81 -4.82
C LEU A 97 9.78 -1.40 -4.85
N PHE A 98 8.69 -1.17 -5.59
CA PHE A 98 7.92 0.07 -5.51
C PHE A 98 7.40 0.31 -4.08
N SER A 99 6.82 -0.72 -3.46
CA SER A 99 6.31 -0.62 -2.09
C SER A 99 7.41 -0.52 -1.06
N VAL A 100 8.52 -1.24 -1.23
CA VAL A 100 9.69 -1.11 -0.35
C VAL A 100 10.24 0.31 -0.38
N THR A 101 10.32 0.92 -1.57
CA THR A 101 10.79 2.29 -1.74
C THR A 101 9.83 3.30 -1.11
N SER A 102 8.53 3.11 -1.30
CA SER A 102 7.48 3.95 -0.67
C SER A 102 7.50 3.82 0.86
N GLY A 103 7.74 2.63 1.38
CA GLY A 103 7.95 2.37 2.80
C GLY A 103 9.19 3.08 3.36
N LEU A 104 10.29 3.13 2.60
CA LEU A 104 11.50 3.88 2.98
C LEU A 104 11.21 5.38 3.03
N ILE A 105 10.48 5.91 2.05
CA ILE A 105 10.03 7.31 2.03
C ILE A 105 9.15 7.61 3.27
N THR A 106 8.29 6.66 3.66
CA THR A 106 7.47 6.76 4.88
C THR A 106 8.34 6.79 6.15
N LEU A 107 9.32 5.88 6.26
CA LEU A 107 10.25 5.82 7.40
C LEU A 107 11.00 7.14 7.59
N LEU A 108 11.52 7.72 6.49
CA LEU A 108 12.19 9.02 6.52
C LEU A 108 11.23 10.14 6.93
N GLY A 109 10.00 10.12 6.42
CA GLY A 109 8.95 11.08 6.79
C GLY A 109 8.61 11.01 8.28
N ILE A 110 8.47 9.82 8.85
CA ILE A 110 8.20 9.59 10.28
C ILE A 110 9.34 10.14 11.11
N PHE A 111 10.59 9.84 10.75
CA PHE A 111 11.76 10.33 11.47
C PHE A 111 11.80 11.86 11.47
N CYS A 112 11.63 12.50 10.31
CA CYS A 112 11.60 13.95 10.15
C CYS A 112 10.47 14.60 10.96
N LEU A 113 9.26 14.05 10.87
CA LEU A 113 8.08 14.56 11.57
C LEU A 113 8.26 14.51 13.09
N LEU A 114 8.68 13.36 13.63
CA LEU A 114 8.87 13.18 15.06
C LEU A 114 10.05 13.99 15.61
N TYR A 115 11.13 14.11 14.84
CA TYR A 115 12.27 14.94 15.20
C TYR A 115 11.87 16.42 15.27
N TYR A 116 11.07 16.88 14.30
CA TYR A 116 10.58 18.25 14.25
C TYR A 116 9.53 18.58 15.32
N LEU A 117 8.63 17.64 15.64
CA LEU A 117 7.57 17.85 16.62
C LEU A 117 8.06 17.74 18.06
N PHE A 118 8.98 16.83 18.33
CA PHE A 118 9.35 16.43 19.68
C PHE A 118 10.85 16.52 19.89
N ASP A 119 11.58 15.46 19.56
CA ASP A 119 13.01 15.34 19.79
C ASP A 119 13.59 14.10 19.10
N LYS A 120 14.92 13.98 19.12
CA LYS A 120 15.67 12.87 18.53
C LYS A 120 15.30 11.50 19.09
N LYS A 121 15.06 11.40 20.40
CA LYS A 121 14.72 10.12 21.04
C LYS A 121 13.36 9.62 20.56
N THR A 122 12.40 10.53 20.41
CA THR A 122 11.08 10.23 19.87
C THR A 122 11.17 9.80 18.40
N ALA A 123 12.00 10.49 17.60
CA ALA A 123 12.25 10.13 16.20
C ALA A 123 12.82 8.71 16.05
N TRP A 124 13.86 8.36 16.81
CA TRP A 124 14.42 7.02 16.83
C TRP A 124 13.41 5.97 17.29
N THR A 125 12.60 6.29 18.29
CA THR A 125 11.54 5.39 18.78
C THR A 125 10.52 5.12 17.68
N GLY A 126 10.04 6.14 16.98
CA GLY A 126 9.06 5.96 15.91
C GLY A 126 9.63 5.25 14.69
N ALA A 127 10.88 5.54 14.31
CA ALA A 127 11.56 4.82 13.24
C ALA A 127 11.69 3.32 13.57
N PHE A 128 12.08 2.97 14.81
CA PHE A 128 12.13 1.59 15.27
C PHE A 128 10.76 0.92 15.24
N LEU A 129 9.72 1.57 15.79
CA LEU A 129 8.35 1.03 15.77
C LEU A 129 7.86 0.79 14.33
N TYR A 130 8.08 1.72 13.42
CA TYR A 130 7.70 1.56 12.01
C TYR A 130 8.36 0.34 11.36
N VAL A 131 9.64 0.12 11.66
CA VAL A 131 10.40 -1.01 11.11
C VAL A 131 9.88 -2.35 11.63
N ILE A 132 9.38 -2.45 12.87
CA ILE A 132 8.97 -3.74 13.45
C ILE A 132 7.45 -3.99 13.44
N THR A 133 6.63 -2.97 13.18
CA THR A 133 5.16 -3.12 13.25
C THR A 133 4.65 -3.94 12.05
N PRO A 134 3.93 -5.05 12.28
CA PRO A 134 3.52 -5.98 11.22
C PRO A 134 2.68 -5.32 10.13
N TYR A 135 1.77 -4.40 10.49
CA TYR A 135 0.96 -3.63 9.56
C TYR A 135 1.80 -2.99 8.44
N PHE A 136 2.87 -2.26 8.80
CA PHE A 136 3.69 -1.57 7.81
C PHE A 136 4.63 -2.52 7.08
N ILE A 137 5.17 -3.55 7.75
CA ILE A 137 6.01 -4.55 7.09
C ILE A 137 5.22 -5.24 5.97
N PHE A 138 3.97 -5.64 6.22
CA PHE A 138 3.16 -6.34 5.24
C PHE A 138 2.90 -5.49 3.99
N TYR A 139 2.37 -4.27 4.18
CA TYR A 139 2.04 -3.40 3.04
C TYR A 139 3.24 -2.78 2.33
N ASP A 140 4.40 -2.67 3.00
CA ASP A 140 5.66 -2.31 2.36
C ASP A 140 6.25 -3.46 1.50
N ARG A 141 5.70 -4.68 1.59
CA ARG A 141 6.18 -5.89 0.88
C ARG A 141 5.30 -6.34 -0.29
N ILE A 142 4.09 -5.81 -0.41
CA ILE A 142 3.15 -6.18 -1.48
C ILE A 142 3.07 -5.03 -2.48
N ALA A 143 3.11 -5.33 -3.78
CA ALA A 143 3.05 -4.37 -4.87
C ALA A 143 1.66 -3.72 -5.00
N LEU A 144 1.27 -2.88 -4.05
CA LEU A 144 0.05 -2.08 -4.03
C LEU A 144 0.37 -0.60 -3.83
N ALA A 145 -0.52 0.28 -4.29
CA ALA A 145 -0.40 1.73 -4.10
C ALA A 145 -0.51 2.18 -2.63
N ASP A 146 -0.99 1.33 -1.70
CA ASP A 146 -1.29 1.73 -0.32
C ASP A 146 -0.03 2.14 0.48
N SER A 147 1.15 1.59 0.17
CA SER A 147 2.44 2.02 0.75
C SER A 147 2.78 3.47 0.35
N ALA A 148 2.52 3.86 -0.90
CA ALA A 148 2.70 5.23 -1.39
C ALA A 148 1.64 6.19 -0.83
N VAL A 149 0.41 5.72 -0.61
CA VAL A 149 -0.62 6.50 0.09
C VAL A 149 -0.19 6.80 1.53
N ASN A 150 0.40 5.83 2.22
CA ASN A 150 0.94 6.00 3.57
C ASN A 150 2.13 6.98 3.60
N ALA A 151 3.01 6.92 2.60
CA ALA A 151 4.07 7.92 2.42
C ALA A 151 3.49 9.33 2.23
N GLY A 152 2.51 9.46 1.32
CA GLY A 152 1.79 10.71 1.07
C GLY A 152 1.14 11.26 2.35
N PHE A 153 0.48 10.41 3.13
CA PHE A 153 -0.11 10.78 4.42
C PHE A 153 0.90 11.43 5.37
N VAL A 154 2.03 10.76 5.62
CA VAL A 154 3.05 11.24 6.58
C VAL A 154 3.65 12.56 6.11
N TRP A 155 3.99 12.68 4.84
CA TRP A 155 4.61 13.89 4.30
C TRP A 155 3.62 15.05 4.19
N ILE A 156 2.36 14.82 3.82
CA ILE A 156 1.32 15.85 3.83
C ILE A 156 1.09 16.36 5.26
N LEU A 157 1.02 15.46 6.25
CA LEU A 157 0.91 15.83 7.65
C LEU A 157 2.14 16.63 8.13
N PHE A 158 3.34 16.23 7.73
CA PHE A 158 4.55 16.95 8.11
C PHE A 158 4.60 18.35 7.51
N PHE A 159 4.34 18.46 6.20
CA PHE A 159 4.40 19.74 5.50
C PHE A 159 3.26 20.68 5.87
N SER A 160 2.07 20.18 6.23
CA SER A 160 1.01 21.04 6.76
C SER A 160 1.42 21.73 8.07
N ILE A 161 2.08 20.98 8.97
CA ILE A 161 2.59 21.50 10.24
C ILE A 161 3.78 22.44 10.02
N LEU A 162 4.69 22.08 9.11
CA LEU A 162 5.86 22.91 8.78
C LEU A 162 5.41 24.23 8.14
N LEU A 163 4.46 24.18 7.21
CA LEU A 163 3.95 25.36 6.52
C LEU A 163 3.28 26.31 7.49
N VAL A 164 2.37 25.84 8.35
CA VAL A 164 1.66 26.73 9.29
C VAL A 164 2.60 27.39 10.31
N ARG A 165 3.73 26.75 10.64
CA ARG A 165 4.73 27.29 11.57
C ARG A 165 5.72 28.25 10.92
N THR A 166 5.98 28.11 9.62
CA THR A 166 7.04 28.86 8.93
C THR A 166 6.53 29.89 7.93
N MET A 167 5.36 29.66 7.33
CA MET A 167 4.74 30.50 6.30
C MET A 167 5.67 30.80 5.11
N ARG A 168 6.54 29.84 4.76
CA ARG A 168 7.49 30.00 3.65
C ARG A 168 6.96 29.44 2.34
N LEU A 169 7.23 30.15 1.25
CA LEU A 169 6.78 29.76 -0.08
C LEU A 169 7.48 28.50 -0.61
N ASP A 170 8.76 28.28 -0.29
CA ASP A 170 9.49 27.07 -0.70
C ASP A 170 8.90 25.81 -0.06
N VAL A 171 8.51 25.89 1.22
CA VAL A 171 7.76 24.84 1.93
C VAL A 171 6.42 24.59 1.24
N ALA A 172 5.69 25.64 0.85
CA ALA A 172 4.42 25.51 0.15
C ALA A 172 4.57 24.82 -1.22
N ILE A 173 5.60 25.18 -2.00
CA ILE A 173 5.88 24.55 -3.29
C ILE A 173 6.18 23.06 -3.10
N ILE A 174 7.09 22.71 -2.19
CA ILE A 174 7.41 21.29 -1.91
C ILE A 174 6.16 20.53 -1.44
N PHE A 175 5.35 21.15 -0.59
CA PHE A 175 4.10 20.57 -0.12
C PHE A 175 3.12 20.30 -1.27
N GLY A 176 2.96 21.24 -2.20
CA GLY A 176 2.11 21.09 -3.38
C GLY A 176 2.60 19.98 -4.31
N LEU A 177 3.91 19.89 -4.55
CA LEU A 177 4.52 18.83 -5.36
C LEU A 177 4.27 17.44 -4.74
N ILE A 178 4.55 17.28 -3.44
CA ILE A 178 4.34 16.01 -2.74
C ILE A 178 2.86 15.62 -2.73
N SER A 179 1.96 16.58 -2.47
CA SER A 179 0.52 16.33 -2.47
C SER A 179 0.03 15.93 -3.86
N GLY A 180 0.54 16.58 -4.92
CA GLY A 180 0.23 16.24 -6.30
C GLY A 180 0.69 14.83 -6.68
N LEU A 181 1.93 14.47 -6.35
CA LEU A 181 2.44 13.11 -6.57
C LEU A 181 1.63 12.06 -5.79
N ALA A 182 1.31 12.33 -4.53
CA ALA A 182 0.51 11.42 -3.71
C ALA A 182 -0.93 11.28 -4.26
N LEU A 183 -1.52 12.33 -4.83
CA LEU A 183 -2.83 12.27 -5.49
C LEU A 183 -2.83 11.37 -6.75
N LEU A 184 -1.69 11.15 -7.38
CA LEU A 184 -1.52 10.18 -8.45
C LEU A 184 -1.42 8.73 -7.94
N ALA A 185 -1.35 8.50 -6.61
CA ALA A 185 -1.39 7.17 -6.01
C ALA A 185 -2.82 6.69 -5.80
N LYS A 186 -3.67 7.52 -5.18
CA LYS A 186 -5.06 7.15 -4.84
C LYS A 186 -5.94 8.37 -4.54
N SER A 187 -7.23 8.26 -4.85
CA SER A 187 -8.25 9.29 -4.58
C SER A 187 -8.37 9.64 -3.10
N SER A 188 -8.08 8.70 -2.19
CA SER A 188 -8.11 8.91 -0.74
C SER A 188 -7.14 9.98 -0.25
N VAL A 189 -6.08 10.30 -1.01
CA VAL A 189 -5.13 11.36 -0.65
C VAL A 189 -5.79 12.75 -0.63
N LYS A 190 -6.89 12.96 -1.37
CA LYS A 190 -7.69 14.19 -1.30
C LYS A 190 -8.11 14.51 0.14
N MET A 191 -8.45 13.47 0.91
CA MET A 191 -8.81 13.61 2.32
C MET A 191 -7.67 14.21 3.16
N PHE A 192 -6.42 13.81 2.93
CA PHE A 192 -5.27 14.33 3.68
C PHE A 192 -5.01 15.79 3.35
N LEU A 193 -5.13 16.17 2.08
CA LEU A 193 -5.03 17.57 1.66
C LEU A 193 -6.15 18.40 2.29
N SER A 194 -7.39 17.91 2.34
CA SER A 194 -8.49 18.58 3.03
C SER A 194 -8.23 18.74 4.54
N LEU A 195 -7.66 17.74 5.21
CA LEU A 195 -7.31 17.83 6.64
C LEU A 195 -6.17 18.81 6.91
N ALA A 196 -5.27 19.03 5.93
CA ALA A 196 -4.20 20.01 6.06
C ALA A 196 -4.71 21.44 6.23
N VAL A 197 -5.93 21.75 5.75
CA VAL A 197 -6.60 23.05 5.96
C VAL A 197 -6.75 23.39 7.44
N LEU A 198 -6.84 22.37 8.31
CA LEU A 198 -7.02 22.54 9.76
C LEU A 198 -5.71 22.87 10.51
N ALA A 199 -4.56 22.94 9.83
CA ALA A 199 -3.27 23.23 10.46
C ALA A 199 -3.23 24.54 11.30
N PRO A 200 -3.96 25.63 10.97
CA PRO A 200 -4.03 26.85 11.78
C PRO A 200 -4.41 26.64 13.25
N ILE A 201 -5.10 25.54 13.59
CA ILE A 201 -5.39 25.15 14.98
C ILE A 201 -4.11 25.11 15.83
N ILE A 202 -2.97 24.68 15.26
CA ILE A 202 -1.69 24.54 15.97
C ILE A 202 -1.13 25.88 16.47
N VAL A 203 -1.36 26.96 15.72
CA VAL A 203 -0.79 28.29 15.99
C VAL A 203 -1.83 29.29 16.50
N TRP A 204 -3.02 28.80 16.84
CA TRP A 204 -4.12 29.60 17.36
C TRP A 204 -3.78 30.21 18.72
N THR A 205 -4.09 31.49 18.89
CA THR A 205 -3.86 32.24 20.13
C THR A 205 -5.13 32.91 20.63
N LYS A 206 -5.17 33.34 21.90
CA LYS A 206 -6.30 34.08 22.48
C LYS A 206 -6.61 35.41 21.77
N ASN A 207 -5.64 35.99 21.06
CA ASN A 207 -5.86 37.21 20.27
C ASN A 207 -6.54 36.86 18.94
N PHE A 208 -7.84 37.11 18.86
CA PHE A 208 -8.65 36.78 17.68
C PHE A 208 -8.14 37.42 16.40
N LYS A 209 -7.86 38.73 16.38
CA LYS A 209 -7.38 39.45 15.18
C LYS A 209 -6.08 38.84 14.64
N LYS A 210 -5.13 38.54 15.53
CA LYS A 210 -3.84 37.93 15.14
C LYS A 210 -4.02 36.50 14.62
N SER A 211 -4.87 35.70 15.27
CA SER A 211 -5.16 34.33 14.84
C SER A 211 -5.91 34.30 13.49
N PHE A 212 -6.84 35.22 13.28
CA PHE A 212 -7.58 35.37 12.03
C PHE A 212 -6.67 35.76 10.86
N LEU A 213 -5.74 36.73 11.05
CA LEU A 213 -4.76 37.08 10.03
C LEU A 213 -3.83 35.91 9.69
N ARG A 214 -3.41 35.11 10.68
CA ARG A 214 -2.63 33.89 10.45
C ARG A 214 -3.41 32.86 9.64
N LEU A 215 -4.68 32.67 9.96
CA LEU A 215 -5.57 31.79 9.20
C LEU A 215 -5.66 32.27 7.75
N LEU A 216 -5.94 33.56 7.51
CA LEU A 216 -6.06 34.10 6.16
C LEU A 216 -4.76 33.94 5.36
N ASN A 217 -3.61 34.29 5.96
CA ASN A 217 -2.32 34.12 5.30
C ASN A 217 -2.03 32.64 4.99
N PHE A 218 -2.35 31.74 5.94
CA PHE A 218 -2.22 30.30 5.71
C PHE A 218 -3.09 29.83 4.55
N LEU A 219 -4.37 30.22 4.53
CA LEU A 219 -5.30 29.85 3.46
C LEU A 219 -4.83 30.37 2.10
N LEU A 220 -4.31 31.60 2.03
CA LEU A 220 -3.77 32.17 0.79
C LEU A 220 -2.60 31.32 0.26
N VAL A 221 -1.63 30.99 1.12
CA VAL A 221 -0.48 30.16 0.71
C VAL A 221 -0.90 28.72 0.42
N PHE A 222 -1.85 28.19 1.19
CA PHE A 222 -2.39 26.85 1.01
C PHE A 222 -3.19 26.71 -0.29
N THR A 223 -3.84 27.77 -0.78
CA THR A 223 -4.44 27.79 -2.12
C THR A 223 -3.39 27.54 -3.19
N GLY A 224 -2.17 28.07 -3.04
CA GLY A 224 -1.03 27.76 -3.92
C GLY A 224 -0.61 26.29 -3.86
N VAL A 225 -0.56 25.71 -2.64
CA VAL A 225 -0.31 24.27 -2.43
C VAL A 225 -1.35 23.43 -3.17
N ALA A 226 -2.64 23.73 -2.95
CA ALA A 226 -3.75 23.00 -3.53
C ALA A 226 -3.79 23.14 -5.06
N ALA A 227 -3.56 24.34 -5.59
CA ALA A 227 -3.48 24.58 -7.04
C ALA A 227 -2.36 23.75 -7.67
N LEU A 228 -1.16 23.75 -7.09
CA LEU A 228 -0.04 22.95 -7.60
C LEU A 228 -0.32 21.44 -7.55
N ALA A 229 -0.90 20.96 -6.44
CA ALA A 229 -1.29 19.57 -6.29
C ALA A 229 -2.33 19.16 -7.35
N LEU A 230 -3.33 20.03 -7.61
CA LEU A 230 -4.35 19.80 -8.63
C LEU A 230 -3.77 19.87 -10.05
N ILE A 231 -2.83 20.77 -10.34
CA ILE A 231 -2.14 20.82 -11.65
C ILE A 231 -1.50 19.45 -11.94
N ILE A 232 -0.76 18.89 -10.99
CA ILE A 232 -0.14 17.56 -11.13
C ILE A 232 -1.21 16.47 -11.27
N TYR A 233 -2.24 16.48 -10.42
CA TYR A 233 -3.32 15.48 -10.50
C TYR A 233 -4.04 15.49 -11.86
N ASN A 234 -4.19 16.67 -12.47
CA ASN A 234 -4.85 16.84 -13.77
C ASN A 234 -4.03 16.35 -14.97
N VAL A 235 -2.76 15.95 -14.79
CA VAL A 235 -1.99 15.25 -15.85
C VAL A 235 -2.71 13.99 -16.34
N GLN A 236 -3.56 13.38 -15.50
CA GLN A 236 -4.40 12.24 -15.88
C GLN A 236 -5.44 12.55 -16.95
N ARG A 237 -5.77 13.83 -17.21
CA ARG A 237 -6.69 14.24 -18.30
C ARG A 237 -6.12 13.98 -19.70
N LEU A 238 -4.83 13.67 -19.80
CA LEU A 238 -4.23 13.20 -21.05
C LEU A 238 -4.78 11.83 -21.49
N SER A 239 -5.54 11.15 -20.62
CA SER A 239 -6.27 9.92 -20.95
C SER A 239 -7.78 10.18 -20.98
N PRO A 240 -8.52 9.58 -21.95
CA PRO A 240 -9.98 9.67 -21.99
C PRO A 240 -10.65 8.96 -20.80
N PHE A 241 -9.93 8.08 -20.10
CA PHE A 241 -10.49 7.22 -19.05
C PHE A 241 -10.46 7.82 -17.63
N MET A 242 -10.04 9.08 -17.45
CA MET A 242 -9.95 9.69 -16.10
C MET A 242 -11.29 9.63 -15.34
N HIS A 243 -12.42 9.73 -16.03
CA HIS A 243 -13.76 9.67 -15.43
C HIS A 243 -14.09 8.31 -14.79
N TYR A 244 -13.40 7.22 -15.18
CA TYR A 244 -13.55 5.91 -14.54
C TYR A 244 -13.05 5.90 -13.10
N ILE A 245 -12.20 6.84 -12.69
CA ILE A 245 -11.78 6.97 -11.28
C ILE A 245 -13.02 7.17 -10.38
N ASP A 246 -13.89 8.10 -10.74
CA ASP A 246 -15.06 8.43 -9.92
C ASP A 246 -16.09 7.29 -9.97
N GLN A 247 -16.28 6.67 -11.15
CA GLN A 247 -17.12 5.46 -11.28
C GLN A 247 -16.62 4.32 -10.39
N LYS A 248 -15.31 4.00 -10.44
CA LYS A 248 -14.71 2.95 -9.60
C LYS A 248 -14.87 3.25 -8.11
N ASN A 249 -14.73 4.50 -7.68
CA ASN A 249 -14.90 4.88 -6.27
C ASN A 249 -16.31 4.52 -5.73
N THR A 250 -17.35 4.58 -6.55
CA THR A 250 -18.74 4.24 -6.15
C THR A 250 -18.94 2.77 -5.76
N THR A 251 -18.00 1.88 -6.16
CA THR A 251 -18.01 0.46 -5.76
C THR A 251 -17.53 0.26 -4.32
N PHE A 252 -16.68 1.16 -3.82
CA PHE A 252 -16.10 1.09 -2.48
C PHE A 252 -16.77 2.03 -1.48
N VAL A 253 -17.34 3.13 -1.97
CA VAL A 253 -17.86 4.24 -1.16
C VAL A 253 -19.31 4.56 -1.55
N MET A 254 -20.14 4.87 -0.57
CA MET A 254 -21.51 5.34 -0.74
C MET A 254 -21.53 6.65 -1.52
N THR A 255 -22.42 6.70 -2.51
CA THR A 255 -22.79 7.91 -3.22
C THR A 255 -23.63 8.81 -2.32
N VAL A 256 -23.70 10.11 -2.64
CA VAL A 256 -24.53 11.07 -1.88
C VAL A 256 -26.01 10.64 -1.83
N PRO A 257 -26.64 10.18 -2.93
CA PRO A 257 -28.02 9.68 -2.87
C PRO A 257 -28.21 8.46 -1.97
N GLU A 258 -27.28 7.49 -1.99
CA GLU A 258 -27.34 6.32 -1.10
C GLU A 258 -27.25 6.73 0.37
N LEU A 259 -26.38 7.69 0.69
CA LEU A 259 -26.22 8.21 2.04
C LEU A 259 -27.47 8.96 2.51
N LEU A 260 -28.06 9.81 1.67
CA LEU A 260 -29.29 10.54 2.04
C LEU A 260 -30.47 9.58 2.28
N LYS A 261 -30.54 8.48 1.53
CA LYS A 261 -31.59 7.47 1.69
C LYS A 261 -31.41 6.64 2.97
N ASN A 262 -30.18 6.29 3.34
CA ASN A 262 -29.89 5.54 4.56
C ASN A 262 -28.50 5.89 5.14
N PRO A 263 -28.37 6.96 5.95
CA PRO A 263 -27.07 7.49 6.35
C PRO A 263 -26.28 6.58 7.29
N PHE A 264 -26.94 5.65 7.98
CA PHE A 264 -26.31 4.74 8.93
C PHE A 264 -26.19 3.30 8.41
N ALA A 265 -26.47 3.06 7.12
CA ALA A 265 -26.50 1.72 6.53
C ALA A 265 -25.26 0.87 6.84
N VAL A 266 -24.08 1.46 6.73
CA VAL A 266 -22.79 0.79 6.96
C VAL A 266 -22.11 1.22 8.26
N PHE A 267 -22.62 2.27 8.92
CA PHE A 267 -21.96 2.93 10.05
C PHE A 267 -21.73 2.00 11.23
N SER A 268 -22.77 1.28 11.69
CA SER A 268 -22.68 0.43 12.88
C SER A 268 -21.72 -0.75 12.70
N HIS A 269 -21.66 -1.31 11.49
CA HIS A 269 -20.70 -2.33 11.12
C HIS A 269 -19.29 -1.76 11.10
N ASN A 270 -19.05 -0.70 10.32
CA ASN A 270 -17.73 -0.09 10.17
C ASN A 270 -17.17 0.45 11.49
N LEU A 271 -18.01 1.01 12.36
CA LEU A 271 -17.61 1.51 13.68
C LEU A 271 -16.90 0.44 14.53
N LYS A 272 -17.34 -0.82 14.41
CA LYS A 272 -16.74 -1.98 15.10
C LYS A 272 -15.55 -2.55 14.33
N THR A 273 -15.66 -2.59 13.01
CA THR A 273 -14.66 -3.20 12.12
C THR A 273 -13.38 -2.38 12.02
N ILE A 274 -13.45 -1.04 11.99
CA ILE A 274 -12.28 -0.17 11.85
C ILE A 274 -11.26 -0.39 13.00
N PRO A 275 -11.65 -0.33 14.29
CA PRO A 275 -10.72 -0.61 15.39
C PRO A 275 -10.17 -2.03 15.35
N LEU A 276 -11.00 -3.03 14.99
CA LEU A 276 -10.59 -4.43 14.89
C LEU A 276 -9.45 -4.60 13.88
N TYR A 277 -9.58 -4.00 12.69
CA TYR A 277 -8.58 -4.11 11.64
C TYR A 277 -7.29 -3.39 11.99
N ILE A 278 -7.38 -2.15 12.48
CA ILE A 278 -6.20 -1.38 12.91
C ILE A 278 -5.47 -2.13 14.02
N CYS A 279 -6.19 -2.58 15.06
CA CYS A 279 -5.57 -3.27 16.18
C CYS A 279 -5.03 -4.66 15.81
N GLY A 280 -5.78 -5.42 15.02
CA GLY A 280 -5.41 -6.76 14.59
C GLY A 280 -4.10 -6.80 13.82
N GLU A 281 -3.85 -5.81 12.95
CA GLU A 281 -2.63 -5.77 12.12
C GLU A 281 -1.48 -5.00 12.76
N MET A 282 -1.74 -4.15 13.76
CA MET A 282 -0.69 -3.46 14.51
C MET A 282 -0.17 -4.24 15.73
N GLY A 283 -0.74 -5.41 16.03
CA GLY A 283 -0.37 -6.20 17.21
C GLY A 283 -0.97 -5.67 18.53
N TRP A 284 -2.14 -5.02 18.46
CA TRP A 284 -3.01 -4.57 19.56
C TRP A 284 -2.44 -3.54 20.54
N LEU A 285 -1.22 -3.73 21.05
CA LEU A 285 -0.61 -2.84 22.06
C LEU A 285 -0.29 -1.46 21.49
N ILE A 286 0.21 -1.38 20.25
CA ILE A 286 0.63 -0.09 19.66
C ILE A 286 -0.53 0.91 19.61
N PRO A 287 -1.70 0.61 19.02
CA PRO A 287 -2.86 1.51 19.05
C PRO A 287 -3.22 2.03 20.43
N PHE A 288 -3.22 1.15 21.44
CA PHE A 288 -3.51 1.51 22.83
C PHE A 288 -2.49 2.52 23.38
N LEU A 289 -1.19 2.27 23.18
CA LEU A 289 -0.14 3.21 23.55
C LEU A 289 -0.26 4.54 22.79
N GLY A 290 -0.78 4.50 21.56
CA GLY A 290 -1.09 5.68 20.75
C GLY A 290 -2.14 6.56 21.41
N LEU A 291 -3.23 5.98 21.93
CA LEU A 291 -4.25 6.71 22.67
C LEU A 291 -3.70 7.33 23.97
N LEU A 292 -2.86 6.60 24.71
CA LEU A 292 -2.16 7.14 25.88
C LEU A 292 -1.18 8.27 25.50
N GLY A 293 -0.53 8.16 24.35
CA GLY A 293 0.31 9.20 23.77
C GLY A 293 -0.47 10.46 23.44
N LEU A 294 -1.65 10.31 22.84
CA LEU A 294 -2.55 11.42 22.54
C LEU A 294 -3.02 12.12 23.83
N TRP A 295 -3.46 11.34 24.81
CA TRP A 295 -3.86 11.86 26.12
C TRP A 295 -2.73 12.63 26.79
N ARG A 296 -1.51 12.08 26.78
CA ARG A 296 -0.35 12.76 27.37
C ARG A 296 0.03 14.02 26.58
N LEU A 297 -0.09 13.97 25.26
CA LEU A 297 0.19 15.12 24.40
C LEU A 297 -0.83 16.23 24.64
N SER A 298 -2.10 15.91 24.86
CA SER A 298 -3.14 16.92 25.10
C SER A 298 -2.90 17.71 26.40
N LYS A 299 -2.27 17.09 27.40
CA LYS A 299 -1.83 17.77 28.63
C LYS A 299 -0.63 18.70 28.41
N LYS A 300 0.24 18.42 27.43
CA LYS A 300 1.46 19.21 27.16
C LYS A 300 1.25 20.28 26.09
N ASN A 301 0.53 19.95 25.02
CA ASN A 301 0.26 20.80 23.88
C ASN A 301 -1.11 20.42 23.29
N PHE A 302 -2.16 21.01 23.86
CA PHE A 302 -3.55 20.75 23.46
C PHE A 302 -3.79 21.05 21.98
N ALA A 303 -3.24 22.13 21.43
CA ALA A 303 -3.45 22.52 20.03
C ALA A 303 -2.91 21.47 19.06
N LEU A 304 -1.69 20.98 19.29
CA LEU A 304 -1.11 19.90 18.48
C LEU A 304 -1.87 18.58 18.68
N ALA A 305 -2.23 18.23 19.92
CA ALA A 305 -3.01 17.03 20.20
C ALA A 305 -4.37 17.05 19.48
N SER A 306 -5.08 18.18 19.52
CA SER A 306 -6.36 18.36 18.83
C SER A 306 -6.21 18.25 17.32
N TYR A 307 -5.15 18.80 16.74
CA TYR A 307 -4.87 18.63 15.31
C TYR A 307 -4.66 17.15 14.96
N LEU A 308 -3.77 16.44 15.66
CA LEU A 308 -3.54 15.01 15.42
C LEU A 308 -4.79 14.17 15.71
N PHE A 309 -5.59 14.53 16.70
CA PHE A 309 -6.86 13.87 16.99
C PHE A 309 -7.85 14.01 15.83
N LEU A 310 -7.98 15.21 15.24
CA LEU A 310 -8.85 15.42 14.08
C LEU A 310 -8.38 14.62 12.85
N TRP A 311 -7.08 14.39 12.70
CA TRP A 311 -6.51 13.50 11.68
C TRP A 311 -6.79 12.02 11.92
N ILE A 312 -7.22 11.62 13.12
CA ILE A 312 -7.76 10.28 13.41
C ILE A 312 -9.28 10.29 13.23
N LEU A 313 -9.96 11.21 13.93
CA LEU A 313 -11.41 11.24 14.05
C LEU A 313 -12.10 11.45 12.71
N LEU A 314 -11.68 12.45 11.92
CA LEU A 314 -12.40 12.79 10.69
C LEU A 314 -12.29 11.69 9.63
N PRO A 315 -11.11 11.11 9.32
CA PRO A 315 -11.03 9.92 8.48
C PRO A 315 -11.77 8.71 9.03
N PHE A 316 -11.69 8.47 10.33
CA PHE A 316 -12.41 7.37 10.97
C PHE A 316 -13.92 7.50 10.73
N MET A 317 -14.49 8.69 10.97
CA MET A 317 -15.91 8.96 10.77
C MET A 317 -16.28 8.91 9.28
N ALA A 318 -15.47 9.49 8.39
CA ALA A 318 -15.71 9.41 6.96
C ALA A 318 -15.70 7.96 6.46
N ILE A 319 -14.77 7.13 6.90
CA ILE A 319 -14.75 5.71 6.52
C ILE A 319 -15.94 4.98 7.12
N ALA A 320 -16.27 5.25 8.39
CA ALA A 320 -17.39 4.63 9.07
C ALA A 320 -18.72 4.87 8.35
N PHE A 321 -18.99 6.12 7.97
CA PHE A 321 -20.24 6.49 7.30
C PHE A 321 -20.32 6.07 5.83
N PHE A 322 -19.20 6.08 5.11
CA PHE A 322 -19.25 6.01 3.65
C PHE A 322 -18.74 4.70 3.06
N SER A 323 -17.98 3.85 3.77
CA SER A 323 -17.35 2.68 3.13
C SER A 323 -18.32 1.51 2.99
N LYS A 324 -18.60 1.10 1.75
CA LYS A 324 -19.35 -0.13 1.42
C LYS A 324 -18.49 -1.39 1.62
N VAL A 325 -17.23 -1.28 1.22
CA VAL A 325 -16.25 -2.36 1.31
C VAL A 325 -15.04 -1.82 2.06
N LEU A 326 -14.73 -2.44 3.20
CA LEU A 326 -13.65 -2.02 4.08
C LEU A 326 -12.58 -3.11 4.14
N PHE A 327 -11.36 -2.77 3.73
CA PHE A 327 -10.17 -3.59 3.95
C PHE A 327 -9.21 -2.87 4.90
N PRO A 328 -8.45 -3.62 5.73
CA PRO A 328 -7.40 -3.07 6.57
C PRO A 328 -6.44 -2.13 5.84
N ARG A 329 -6.02 -2.42 4.60
CA ARG A 329 -5.16 -1.51 3.82
C ARG A 329 -5.68 -0.07 3.67
N TYR A 330 -6.99 0.13 3.76
CA TYR A 330 -7.62 1.47 3.68
C TYR A 330 -7.47 2.29 4.96
N LEU A 331 -6.98 1.68 6.05
CA LEU A 331 -6.87 2.28 7.38
C LEU A 331 -5.42 2.53 7.80
N ILE A 332 -4.44 2.22 6.93
CA ILE A 332 -3.01 2.22 7.25
C ILE A 332 -2.50 3.55 7.82
N PHE A 333 -3.06 4.66 7.33
CA PHE A 333 -2.70 6.00 7.80
C PHE A 333 -3.18 6.30 9.22
N ILE A 334 -4.33 5.74 9.66
CA ILE A 334 -4.76 5.83 11.06
C ILE A 334 -3.78 5.06 11.95
N GLY A 335 -3.38 3.87 11.51
CA GLY A 335 -2.37 3.08 12.18
C GLY A 335 -1.04 3.82 12.31
N ASN A 336 -0.59 4.50 11.25
CA ASN A 336 0.64 5.30 11.26
C ASN A 336 0.59 6.42 12.31
N LEU A 337 -0.54 7.14 12.38
CA LEU A 337 -0.71 8.21 13.36
C LEU A 337 -0.74 7.71 14.81
N LEU A 338 -1.39 6.56 15.06
CA LEU A 338 -1.35 5.91 16.36
C LEU A 338 0.06 5.42 16.73
N MET A 339 0.84 4.93 15.77
CA MET A 339 2.25 4.57 15.98
C MET A 339 3.10 5.80 16.32
N ILE A 340 2.88 6.94 15.63
CA ILE A 340 3.53 8.23 15.91
C ILE A 340 3.27 8.66 17.37
N LEU A 341 2.02 8.57 17.81
CA LEU A 341 1.61 8.90 19.18
C LEU A 341 2.16 7.90 20.20
N SER A 342 2.27 6.62 19.83
CA SER A 342 2.90 5.58 20.66
C SER A 342 4.38 5.88 20.89
N ALA A 343 5.09 6.30 19.83
CA ALA A 343 6.48 6.69 19.92
C ALA A 343 6.67 7.86 20.87
N TYR A 344 5.79 8.86 20.81
CA TYR A 344 5.76 9.97 21.76
C TYR A 344 5.54 9.49 23.21
N PHE A 345 4.58 8.60 23.44
CA PHE A 345 4.33 8.04 24.78
C PHE A 345 5.55 7.33 25.35
N LEU A 346 6.09 6.35 24.61
CA LEU A 346 7.19 5.47 25.05
C LEU A 346 8.49 6.23 25.28
N SER A 347 8.82 7.17 24.39
CA SER A 347 10.02 8.00 24.51
C SER A 347 9.97 8.90 25.75
N HIS A 348 8.78 9.28 26.21
CA HIS A 348 8.60 10.17 27.36
C HIS A 348 8.35 9.42 28.68
N LEU A 349 8.32 8.08 28.70
CA LEU A 349 8.23 7.32 29.95
C LEU A 349 9.45 7.59 30.85
N ARG A 350 9.20 7.96 32.11
CA ARG A 350 10.24 8.22 33.11
C ARG A 350 10.85 6.92 33.64
N ASN A 351 10.01 5.90 33.89
CA ASN A 351 10.44 4.61 34.42
C ASN A 351 11.08 3.75 33.31
N LYS A 352 12.40 3.51 33.45
CA LYS A 352 13.17 2.69 32.49
C LYS A 352 12.69 1.23 32.45
N LYS A 353 12.31 0.63 33.58
CA LYS A 353 11.84 -0.77 33.65
C LYS A 353 10.53 -0.92 32.87
N THR A 354 9.54 -0.07 33.14
CA THR A 354 8.26 -0.06 32.41
C THR A 354 8.46 0.08 30.91
N ARG A 355 9.35 0.99 30.49
CA ARG A 355 9.67 1.18 29.07
C ARG A 355 10.29 -0.07 28.44
N ILE A 356 11.20 -0.75 29.13
CA ILE A 356 11.79 -2.02 28.66
C ILE A 356 10.71 -3.09 28.51
N VAL A 357 9.81 -3.22 29.50
CA VAL A 357 8.69 -4.18 29.43
C VAL A 357 7.81 -3.94 28.21
N PHE A 358 7.43 -2.68 27.95
CA PHE A 358 6.64 -2.36 26.76
C PHE A 358 7.39 -2.70 25.46
N PHE A 359 8.67 -2.35 25.34
CA PHE A 359 9.43 -2.72 24.14
C PHE A 359 9.59 -4.24 23.99
N ALA A 360 9.85 -4.98 25.08
CA ALA A 360 9.95 -6.42 25.04
C ALA A 360 8.63 -7.06 24.56
N PHE A 361 7.50 -6.58 25.06
CA PHE A 361 6.18 -7.06 24.61
C PHE A 361 5.93 -6.71 23.14
N ILE A 362 6.19 -5.46 22.71
CA ILE A 362 6.04 -5.05 21.31
C ILE A 362 6.90 -5.93 20.40
N ILE A 363 8.17 -6.16 20.77
CA ILE A 363 9.07 -7.02 20.00
C ILE A 363 8.54 -8.46 19.95
N ALA A 364 8.09 -9.03 21.06
CA ALA A 364 7.54 -10.39 21.09
C ALA A 364 6.33 -10.54 20.16
N VAL A 365 5.37 -9.60 20.22
CA VAL A 365 4.20 -9.60 19.35
C VAL A 365 4.61 -9.38 17.89
N SER A 366 5.49 -8.41 17.62
CA SER A 366 6.03 -8.16 16.28
C SER A 366 6.69 -9.41 15.70
N VAL A 367 7.51 -10.13 16.47
CA VAL A 367 8.17 -11.37 16.02
C VAL A 367 7.13 -12.43 15.66
N TYR A 368 6.08 -12.63 16.47
CA TYR A 368 5.01 -13.58 16.18
C TYR A 368 4.32 -13.29 14.85
N TYR A 369 3.88 -12.06 14.62
CA TYR A 369 3.21 -11.68 13.36
C TYR A 369 4.17 -11.70 12.16
N ASN A 370 5.38 -11.15 12.34
CA ASN A 370 6.36 -11.04 11.26
C ASN A 370 6.95 -12.39 10.85
N TYR A 371 6.93 -13.39 11.74
CA TYR A 371 7.22 -14.78 11.34
C TYR A 371 6.26 -15.23 10.25
N GLY A 372 4.96 -14.94 10.40
CA GLY A 372 3.95 -15.20 9.36
C GLY A 372 4.22 -14.41 8.07
N ILE A 373 4.60 -13.14 8.17
CA ILE A 373 4.81 -12.29 6.98
C ILE A 373 6.09 -12.68 6.20
N ILE A 374 7.17 -12.98 6.90
CA ILE A 374 8.52 -13.10 6.31
C ILE A 374 8.92 -14.56 6.13
N VAL A 375 8.57 -15.44 7.07
CA VAL A 375 9.06 -16.82 7.11
C VAL A 375 8.01 -17.80 6.63
N ASP A 376 6.75 -17.69 7.07
CA ASP A 376 5.70 -18.66 6.75
C ASP A 376 4.33 -17.98 6.58
N PRO A 377 4.02 -17.52 5.35
CA PRO A 377 2.74 -16.86 5.01
C PRO A 377 1.49 -17.61 5.47
N THR A 378 1.54 -18.93 5.56
CA THR A 378 0.39 -19.74 5.97
C THR A 378 -0.04 -19.45 7.42
N LYS A 379 0.91 -19.05 8.26
CA LYS A 379 0.72 -18.70 9.68
C LYS A 379 0.44 -17.22 9.92
N LEU A 380 0.21 -16.41 8.88
CA LEU A 380 -0.07 -14.98 9.00
C LEU A 380 -1.29 -14.71 9.89
N ALA A 381 -1.09 -14.19 11.09
CA ALA A 381 -2.15 -13.99 12.09
C ALA A 381 -3.00 -12.71 11.85
N PHE A 382 -3.34 -12.41 10.61
CA PHE A 382 -4.14 -11.23 10.23
C PHE A 382 -5.65 -11.47 10.35
N PRO A 383 -6.47 -10.41 10.35
CA PRO A 383 -7.92 -10.54 10.30
C PRO A 383 -8.39 -11.49 9.18
N PRO A 384 -9.51 -12.22 9.37
CA PRO A 384 -9.98 -13.21 8.39
C PRO A 384 -10.18 -12.66 6.98
N ILE A 385 -10.55 -11.39 6.84
CA ILE A 385 -10.73 -10.76 5.53
C ILE A 385 -9.43 -10.71 4.71
N ASP A 386 -8.30 -10.40 5.35
CA ASP A 386 -7.00 -10.28 4.71
C ASP A 386 -6.34 -11.64 4.53
N ARG A 387 -6.51 -12.57 5.49
CA ARG A 387 -6.16 -13.98 5.24
C ARG A 387 -6.91 -14.53 4.04
N GLY A 388 -8.20 -14.19 3.91
CA GLY A 388 -9.01 -14.53 2.74
C GLY A 388 -8.43 -13.97 1.44
N GLN A 389 -7.98 -12.70 1.41
CA GLN A 389 -7.44 -12.10 0.18
C GLN A 389 -6.04 -12.60 -0.20
N TYR A 390 -5.16 -12.71 0.79
CA TYR A 390 -3.73 -12.85 0.53
C TYR A 390 -3.23 -14.29 0.67
N ILE A 391 -3.95 -15.16 1.40
CA ILE A 391 -3.47 -16.49 1.74
C ILE A 391 -4.42 -17.59 1.27
N GLU A 392 -5.71 -17.52 1.60
CA GLU A 392 -6.64 -18.67 1.52
C GLU A 392 -7.61 -18.62 0.33
N GLY A 393 -7.94 -17.42 -0.15
CA GLY A 393 -8.98 -17.21 -1.14
C GLY A 393 -8.49 -17.24 -2.59
N GLU A 394 -9.43 -16.97 -3.49
CA GLU A 394 -9.26 -17.06 -4.94
C GLU A 394 -8.18 -16.11 -5.47
N THR A 395 -8.01 -14.96 -4.82
CA THR A 395 -7.06 -13.91 -5.19
C THR A 395 -5.60 -14.21 -4.80
N ALA A 396 -5.33 -15.27 -4.04
CA ALA A 396 -3.99 -15.68 -3.65
C ALA A 396 -3.36 -16.61 -4.70
N GLY A 397 -2.22 -16.22 -5.27
CA GLY A 397 -1.55 -16.88 -6.40
C GLY A 397 -0.67 -18.09 -6.08
N TRP A 398 -1.08 -18.98 -5.17
CA TRP A 398 -0.34 -20.21 -4.87
C TRP A 398 -0.24 -21.13 -6.10
N GLY A 399 0.94 -21.68 -6.38
CA GLY A 399 1.16 -22.56 -7.54
C GLY A 399 1.43 -21.84 -8.86
N ALA A 400 1.26 -20.51 -8.93
CA ALA A 400 1.44 -19.77 -10.18
C ALA A 400 2.90 -19.80 -10.68
N ARG A 401 3.88 -19.69 -9.78
CA ARG A 401 5.30 -19.81 -10.14
C ARG A 401 5.60 -21.20 -10.68
N GLU A 402 5.12 -22.22 -9.98
CA GLU A 402 5.34 -23.64 -10.31
C GLU A 402 4.70 -24.01 -11.65
N ILE A 403 3.50 -23.49 -11.96
CA ILE A 403 2.85 -23.63 -13.28
C ILE A 403 3.73 -23.04 -14.38
N MET A 404 4.29 -21.85 -14.14
CA MET A 404 5.11 -21.14 -15.11
C MET A 404 6.50 -21.77 -15.28
N GLU A 405 7.08 -22.33 -14.22
CA GLU A 405 8.31 -23.13 -14.27
C GLU A 405 8.10 -24.42 -15.05
N TYR A 406 7.04 -25.18 -14.74
CA TYR A 406 6.66 -26.38 -15.50
C TYR A 406 6.45 -26.06 -16.99
N SER A 407 5.74 -24.96 -17.28
CA SER A 407 5.53 -24.50 -18.66
C SER A 407 6.84 -24.12 -19.34
N ARG A 408 7.76 -23.47 -18.64
CA ARG A 408 9.07 -23.10 -19.20
C ARG A 408 9.92 -24.32 -19.53
N GLU A 409 9.93 -25.35 -18.68
CA GLU A 409 10.64 -26.61 -18.96
C GLU A 409 10.12 -27.27 -20.24
N ARG A 410 8.79 -27.32 -20.40
CA ARG A 410 8.11 -27.88 -21.58
C ARG A 410 8.32 -27.05 -22.84
N SER A 411 8.51 -25.74 -22.69
CA SER A 411 8.75 -24.83 -23.81
C SER A 411 10.06 -25.10 -24.58
N ASN A 412 10.97 -25.90 -24.01
CA ASN A 412 12.19 -26.37 -24.68
C ASN A 412 11.92 -27.39 -25.79
N GLU A 413 10.84 -28.18 -25.67
CA GLU A 413 10.44 -29.18 -26.67
C GLU A 413 9.66 -28.51 -27.82
N LYS A 414 8.58 -27.79 -27.47
CA LYS A 414 7.79 -26.97 -28.39
C LYS A 414 7.14 -25.79 -27.64
N PRO A 415 6.75 -24.70 -28.31
CA PRO A 415 6.12 -23.55 -27.66
C PRO A 415 4.93 -23.93 -26.77
N VAL A 416 4.67 -23.14 -25.74
CA VAL A 416 3.57 -23.38 -24.78
C VAL A 416 2.51 -22.29 -24.90
N ILE A 417 1.25 -22.71 -24.87
CA ILE A 417 0.08 -21.84 -24.80
C ILE A 417 -0.67 -22.19 -23.52
N ILE A 418 -0.92 -21.21 -22.67
CA ILE A 418 -1.69 -21.36 -21.44
C ILE A 418 -3.04 -20.68 -21.62
N LEU A 419 -4.12 -21.45 -21.57
CA LEU A 419 -5.49 -20.94 -21.51
C LEU A 419 -5.84 -20.69 -20.04
N ALA A 420 -6.00 -19.44 -19.66
CA ALA A 420 -6.23 -19.01 -18.29
C ALA A 420 -7.70 -18.61 -18.07
N GLU A 421 -8.33 -19.11 -16.98
CA GLU A 421 -9.68 -18.71 -16.58
C GLU A 421 -9.67 -17.29 -15.98
N GLY A 422 -9.79 -16.29 -16.84
CA GLY A 422 -9.82 -14.88 -16.51
C GLY A 422 -8.90 -14.05 -17.40
N ASN A 423 -9.37 -12.85 -17.78
CA ASN A 423 -8.67 -11.92 -18.67
C ASN A 423 -8.26 -10.59 -18.00
N PHE A 424 -8.81 -10.26 -16.83
CA PHE A 424 -8.51 -9.04 -16.09
C PHE A 424 -8.63 -9.28 -14.57
N GLY A 425 -7.54 -9.07 -13.83
CA GLY A 425 -7.52 -9.23 -12.37
C GLY A 425 -7.63 -10.66 -11.87
N LEU A 426 -7.27 -11.61 -12.73
CA LEU A 426 -7.43 -13.04 -12.49
C LEU A 426 -6.14 -13.79 -12.88
N ILE A 427 -6.23 -15.11 -13.01
CA ILE A 427 -5.06 -15.99 -13.12
C ILE A 427 -4.16 -15.67 -14.33
N ALA A 428 -4.70 -15.15 -15.44
CA ALA A 428 -3.85 -14.72 -16.57
C ALA A 428 -2.85 -13.64 -16.17
N ASP A 429 -3.29 -12.60 -15.43
CA ASP A 429 -2.42 -11.51 -14.98
C ASP A 429 -1.41 -12.01 -13.93
N VAL A 430 -1.82 -12.96 -13.09
CA VAL A 430 -0.93 -13.57 -12.08
C VAL A 430 0.16 -14.41 -12.73
N LEU A 431 -0.17 -15.20 -13.76
CA LEU A 431 0.80 -15.99 -14.51
C LEU A 431 1.73 -15.08 -15.35
N ASP A 432 1.20 -13.99 -15.93
CA ASP A 432 1.97 -13.01 -16.70
C ASP A 432 3.14 -12.45 -15.89
N VAL A 433 2.97 -12.22 -14.58
CA VAL A 433 4.05 -11.75 -13.69
C VAL A 433 5.32 -12.59 -13.86
N PHE A 434 5.18 -13.90 -14.03
CA PHE A 434 6.31 -14.83 -14.10
C PHE A 434 6.83 -15.09 -15.53
N ILE A 435 6.27 -14.45 -16.56
CA ILE A 435 6.85 -14.47 -17.91
C ILE A 435 8.18 -13.71 -17.89
N LYS A 436 9.22 -14.35 -18.43
CA LYS A 436 10.56 -13.80 -18.61
C LYS A 436 10.80 -13.42 -20.07
N PRO A 437 11.67 -12.42 -20.34
CA PRO A 437 12.14 -12.13 -21.69
C PRO A 437 12.68 -13.39 -22.37
N GLY A 438 12.17 -13.69 -23.57
CA GLY A 438 12.58 -14.86 -24.36
C GLY A 438 11.81 -16.16 -24.06
N ASP A 439 10.89 -16.17 -23.09
CA ASP A 439 10.01 -17.33 -22.86
C ASP A 439 9.18 -17.63 -24.13
N LYS A 440 9.19 -18.89 -24.58
CA LYS A 440 8.31 -19.39 -25.65
C LYS A 440 6.93 -19.78 -25.09
N ILE A 441 6.38 -18.93 -24.23
CA ILE A 441 5.11 -19.13 -23.52
C ILE A 441 4.17 -17.98 -23.89
N SER A 442 2.95 -18.32 -24.30
CA SER A 442 1.88 -17.34 -24.49
C SER A 442 0.71 -17.63 -23.57
N ILE A 443 0.09 -16.59 -23.02
CA ILE A 443 -1.05 -16.70 -22.11
C ILE A 443 -2.27 -16.10 -22.81
N ARG A 444 -3.35 -16.87 -22.87
CA ARG A 444 -4.64 -16.47 -23.42
C ARG A 444 -5.68 -16.49 -22.31
N GLY A 445 -6.10 -15.31 -21.86
CA GLY A 445 -7.16 -15.18 -20.86
C GLY A 445 -8.55 -15.32 -21.50
N TYR A 446 -9.40 -16.17 -20.92
CA TYR A 446 -10.79 -16.37 -21.33
C TYR A 446 -11.73 -16.12 -20.15
N TRP A 447 -12.85 -15.42 -20.39
CA TRP A 447 -13.88 -15.21 -19.38
C TRP A 447 -15.28 -15.23 -20.01
N PRO A 448 -16.08 -16.31 -19.80
CA PRO A 448 -15.70 -17.56 -19.15
C PRO A 448 -14.69 -18.38 -19.99
N LEU A 449 -13.95 -19.29 -19.34
CA LEU A 449 -13.20 -20.36 -20.02
C LEU A 449 -14.08 -21.61 -20.06
N ASP A 450 -14.71 -21.85 -21.21
CA ASP A 450 -15.68 -22.92 -21.44
C ASP A 450 -15.19 -23.94 -22.48
N VAL A 451 -16.02 -24.95 -22.75
CA VAL A 451 -15.68 -26.03 -23.68
C VAL A 451 -15.45 -25.53 -25.12
N GLU A 452 -16.13 -24.47 -25.54
CA GLU A 452 -15.95 -23.89 -26.87
C GLU A 452 -14.55 -23.31 -27.01
N ALA A 453 -14.08 -22.58 -25.99
CA ALA A 453 -12.70 -22.11 -25.93
C ALA A 453 -11.71 -23.28 -25.94
N LEU A 454 -11.97 -24.38 -25.24
CA LEU A 454 -11.12 -25.57 -25.27
C LEU A 454 -11.04 -26.16 -26.68
N TYR A 455 -12.17 -26.43 -27.32
CA TYR A 455 -12.21 -26.99 -28.68
C TYR A 455 -11.56 -26.08 -29.72
N LYS A 456 -11.76 -24.77 -29.61
CA LYS A 456 -11.11 -23.78 -30.51
C LYS A 456 -9.58 -23.86 -30.45
N ASN A 457 -9.02 -24.12 -29.28
CA ASN A 457 -7.56 -24.18 -29.08
C ASN A 457 -6.97 -25.59 -29.31
N GLN A 458 -7.77 -26.62 -29.59
CA GLN A 458 -7.23 -27.96 -29.90
C GLN A 458 -6.38 -27.97 -31.18
N ALA A 459 -6.66 -27.07 -32.13
CA ALA A 459 -5.86 -26.90 -33.34
C ALA A 459 -4.40 -26.54 -33.05
N ASP A 460 -4.10 -25.93 -31.89
CA ASP A 460 -2.75 -25.53 -31.52
C ASP A 460 -1.90 -26.69 -30.96
N ILE A 461 -2.50 -27.82 -30.56
CA ILE A 461 -1.82 -28.96 -29.92
C ILE A 461 -0.71 -29.55 -30.81
N GLY A 462 -0.89 -29.50 -32.13
CA GLY A 462 0.10 -29.99 -33.10
C GLY A 462 1.42 -29.21 -33.03
N ASN A 463 1.34 -27.89 -32.86
CA ASN A 463 2.50 -26.99 -32.91
C ASN A 463 2.95 -26.50 -31.52
N SER A 464 2.15 -26.73 -30.48
CA SER A 464 2.41 -26.23 -29.13
C SER A 464 1.92 -27.19 -28.05
N HIS A 465 2.46 -27.11 -26.84
CA HIS A 465 1.80 -27.67 -25.67
C HIS A 465 0.70 -26.70 -25.23
N VAL A 466 -0.52 -27.20 -25.06
CA VAL A 466 -1.66 -26.37 -24.66
C VAL A 466 -2.08 -26.77 -23.25
N TYR A 467 -1.82 -25.89 -22.30
CA TYR A 467 -2.22 -26.07 -20.91
C TYR A 467 -3.43 -25.20 -20.57
N VAL A 468 -4.21 -25.65 -19.60
CA VAL A 468 -5.44 -24.97 -19.16
C VAL A 468 -5.35 -24.76 -17.66
N VAL A 469 -5.53 -23.51 -17.21
CA VAL A 469 -5.40 -23.13 -15.81
C VAL A 469 -6.71 -22.54 -15.29
N PHE A 470 -7.28 -23.22 -14.31
CA PHE A 470 -8.48 -22.76 -13.60
C PHE A 470 -8.13 -22.27 -12.20
N SER A 471 -8.74 -21.17 -11.79
CA SER A 471 -8.49 -20.53 -10.49
C SER A 471 -9.74 -20.36 -9.63
N GLN A 472 -10.91 -20.35 -10.27
CA GLN A 472 -12.21 -20.12 -9.63
C GLN A 472 -13.05 -21.40 -9.60
N ARG A 473 -12.95 -22.20 -10.65
CA ARG A 473 -13.72 -23.43 -10.82
C ARG A 473 -13.18 -24.57 -9.96
N LYS A 474 -14.11 -25.37 -9.40
CA LYS A 474 -13.81 -26.56 -8.57
C LYS A 474 -14.25 -27.87 -9.21
N THR A 475 -15.22 -27.82 -10.11
CA THR A 475 -15.81 -28.99 -10.78
C THR A 475 -15.64 -28.85 -12.29
N PHE A 476 -15.25 -29.96 -12.92
CA PHE A 476 -14.92 -30.00 -14.35
C PHE A 476 -15.74 -31.13 -14.98
N PRO A 477 -16.53 -30.87 -16.03
CA PRO A 477 -17.28 -31.92 -16.70
C PRO A 477 -16.36 -32.97 -17.32
N GLU A 478 -16.71 -34.25 -17.17
CA GLU A 478 -15.91 -35.39 -17.66
C GLU A 478 -15.73 -35.39 -19.18
N PHE A 479 -16.69 -34.80 -19.92
CA PHE A 479 -16.63 -34.71 -21.38
C PHE A 479 -15.64 -33.64 -21.88
N TRP A 480 -15.06 -32.81 -21.01
CA TRP A 480 -14.09 -31.81 -21.45
C TRP A 480 -12.78 -32.49 -21.87
N PRO A 481 -12.14 -32.05 -22.97
CA PRO A 481 -10.92 -32.66 -23.48
C PRO A 481 -9.70 -32.19 -22.66
N ILE A 482 -9.70 -32.40 -21.34
CA ILE A 482 -8.65 -31.95 -20.44
C ILE A 482 -8.19 -33.07 -19.51
N LYS A 483 -6.89 -33.16 -19.27
CA LYS A 483 -6.28 -34.12 -18.35
C LYS A 483 -5.60 -33.38 -17.21
N LEU A 484 -5.96 -33.68 -15.97
CA LEU A 484 -5.37 -33.02 -14.80
C LEU A 484 -3.88 -33.37 -14.70
N ILE A 485 -3.03 -32.36 -14.66
CA ILE A 485 -1.59 -32.50 -14.40
C ILE A 485 -1.34 -32.36 -12.90
N LYS A 486 -1.82 -31.26 -12.31
CA LYS A 486 -1.57 -30.95 -10.90
C LYS A 486 -2.62 -30.02 -10.31
N LYS A 487 -2.93 -30.25 -9.03
CA LYS A 487 -3.75 -29.38 -8.19
C LYS A 487 -2.85 -28.69 -7.17
N TYR A 488 -2.93 -27.37 -7.09
CA TYR A 488 -2.20 -26.55 -6.14
C TYR A 488 -3.17 -26.07 -5.07
N GLU A 489 -3.27 -26.81 -3.97
CA GLU A 489 -4.17 -26.45 -2.87
C GLU A 489 -3.67 -25.22 -2.11
N LYS A 490 -4.58 -24.29 -1.85
CA LYS A 490 -4.27 -23.12 -1.01
C LYS A 490 -4.42 -23.47 0.46
N PRO A 491 -3.72 -22.77 1.36
CA PRO A 491 -3.91 -22.95 2.80
C PRO A 491 -5.39 -22.89 3.20
N GLY A 492 -5.82 -23.83 4.06
CA GLY A 492 -7.21 -23.99 4.45
C GLY A 492 -8.08 -24.85 3.51
N GLY A 493 -7.54 -25.30 2.36
CA GLY A 493 -8.17 -26.32 1.51
C GLY A 493 -9.46 -25.90 0.78
N LYS A 494 -9.85 -24.62 0.86
CA LYS A 494 -11.11 -24.12 0.30
C LYS A 494 -11.03 -23.80 -1.19
N THR A 495 -9.85 -23.46 -1.70
CA THR A 495 -9.61 -23.06 -3.08
C THR A 495 -8.29 -23.68 -3.57
N ALA A 496 -8.11 -23.79 -4.89
CA ALA A 496 -6.92 -24.34 -5.51
C ALA A 496 -6.76 -23.79 -6.92
N PHE A 497 -5.53 -23.79 -7.43
CA PHE A 497 -5.30 -23.68 -8.87
C PHE A 497 -5.19 -25.08 -9.46
N TYR A 498 -5.77 -25.25 -10.65
CA TYR A 498 -5.74 -26.52 -11.37
C TYR A 498 -5.02 -26.32 -12.69
N LEU A 499 -3.99 -27.13 -12.92
CA LEU A 499 -3.27 -27.19 -14.18
C LEU A 499 -3.69 -28.46 -14.92
N PHE A 500 -4.21 -28.28 -16.12
CA PHE A 500 -4.59 -29.35 -17.03
C PHE A 500 -3.79 -29.28 -18.34
N GLU A 501 -3.72 -30.40 -19.04
CA GLU A 501 -3.31 -30.51 -20.43
C GLU A 501 -4.54 -30.65 -21.32
N LEU A 502 -4.64 -29.82 -22.36
CA LEU A 502 -5.67 -29.95 -23.38
C LEU A 502 -5.36 -31.16 -24.27
N GLN A 503 -6.31 -32.08 -24.37
CA GLN A 503 -6.19 -33.30 -25.17
C GLN A 503 -6.69 -33.06 -26.60
N PRO A 504 -6.11 -33.75 -27.61
CA PRO A 504 -6.69 -33.79 -28.94
C PRO A 504 -8.07 -34.46 -28.91
N LYS A 505 -8.88 -34.23 -29.95
CA LYS A 505 -10.15 -34.96 -30.12
C LYS A 505 -9.92 -36.43 -30.40
#